data_AF-A0ABD3HVP2-F1
#
_entry.id   AF-A0ABD3HVP2-F1
#
_cell.length_a   1.000
_cell.length_b   1.000
_cell.length_c   1.000
_cell.angle_alpha   90.00
_cell.angle_beta   90.00
_cell.angle_gamma   90.00
#
_symmetry.space_group_name_H-M   'P 1'
#
loop_
_entity.id
_entity.type
_entity.pdbx_description
1 polymer ?
#
loop_
_entity_poly.entity_id
_entity_poly.type
_entity_poly.pdbx_seq_one_letter_code
_entity_poly.pdbx_strand_id
1 'polypeptide(L)'
;MEDPEREVPLVLKKLLRRPTFESMADTIRQYFTEDIAFYHLYANVAPTVGISVYTLLFQFMVFFINYQEPLVHDMVYDEKKNMMAVRMTVRTNPWIFLWRTVNLQFLIEFEFRDVIDENTGKVLKKIKVQRDYFIRSPIVQLIPIIGNIYDSERLRYIVGESTAATIRFIVRTYDLLVPAKLREDVFEFWREYLQVPPNEQHSLSTD
;
A
#
# COMPACT_ATOMS: atom_id res chain seq x y z
N MET A 1 -7.83 -10.48 -17.48
CA MET A 1 -8.56 -9.35 -18.08
C MET A 1 -8.30 -9.35 -19.56
N GLU A 2 -9.36 -9.40 -20.36
CA GLU A 2 -9.30 -9.18 -21.81
C GLU A 2 -9.32 -7.66 -22.10
N ASP A 3 -10.08 -6.89 -21.30
CA ASP A 3 -10.22 -5.44 -21.42
C ASP A 3 -9.95 -4.76 -20.06
N PRO A 4 -8.70 -4.31 -19.79
CA PRO A 4 -8.36 -3.64 -18.54
C PRO A 4 -9.17 -2.37 -18.27
N GLU A 5 -9.54 -1.61 -19.30
CA GLU A 5 -10.30 -0.36 -19.15
C GLU A 5 -11.69 -0.58 -18.55
N ARG A 6 -12.34 -1.69 -18.95
CA ARG A 6 -13.65 -2.06 -18.40
C ARG A 6 -13.57 -2.87 -17.12
N GLU A 7 -12.56 -3.73 -16.99
CA GLU A 7 -12.50 -4.70 -15.90
C GLU A 7 -11.87 -4.14 -14.61
N VAL A 8 -10.86 -3.27 -14.69
CA VAL A 8 -10.16 -2.75 -13.49
C VAL A 8 -11.10 -2.01 -12.53
N PRO A 9 -12.05 -1.16 -12.96
CA PRO A 9 -13.04 -0.58 -12.03
C PRO A 9 -13.85 -1.63 -11.27
N LEU A 10 -14.17 -2.76 -11.92
CA LEU A 10 -14.92 -3.85 -11.31
C LEU A 10 -14.07 -4.58 -10.28
N VAL A 11 -12.79 -4.81 -10.59
CA VAL A 11 -11.81 -5.37 -9.65
C VAL A 11 -11.68 -4.47 -8.41
N LEU A 12 -11.47 -3.16 -8.59
CA LEU A 12 -11.38 -2.19 -7.50
C LEU A 12 -12.64 -2.16 -6.63
N LYS A 13 -13.83 -2.18 -7.25
CA LYS A 13 -15.10 -2.28 -6.52
C LYS A 13 -15.18 -3.57 -5.71
N LYS A 14 -14.82 -4.72 -6.28
CA LYS A 14 -14.80 -6.01 -5.57
C LYS A 14 -13.82 -6.01 -4.39
N LEU A 15 -12.67 -5.33 -4.50
CA LEU A 15 -11.67 -5.28 -3.44
C LEU A 15 -12.00 -4.28 -2.33
N LEU A 16 -12.79 -3.24 -2.60
CA LEU A 16 -12.94 -2.10 -1.68
C LEU A 16 -14.37 -1.88 -1.20
N ARG A 17 -15.41 -2.33 -1.93
CA ARG A 17 -16.81 -2.11 -1.56
C ARG A 17 -17.33 -3.24 -0.68
N ARG A 18 -17.12 -3.13 0.63
CA ARG A 18 -17.59 -4.10 1.64
C ARG A 18 -17.30 -5.57 1.26
N PRO A 19 -16.05 -5.90 0.90
CA PRO A 19 -15.70 -7.26 0.55
C PRO A 19 -15.78 -8.19 1.75
N THR A 20 -16.09 -9.46 1.51
CA THR A 20 -15.70 -10.53 2.44
C THR A 20 -14.22 -10.86 2.22
N PHE A 21 -13.54 -11.38 3.24
CA PHE A 21 -12.13 -11.79 3.10
C PHE A 21 -11.94 -12.87 2.02
N GLU A 22 -12.88 -13.80 1.91
CA GLU A 22 -12.91 -14.82 0.86
C GLU A 22 -13.05 -14.20 -0.54
N SER A 23 -14.06 -13.35 -0.74
CA SER A 23 -14.27 -12.70 -2.05
C SER A 23 -13.08 -11.84 -2.48
N MET A 24 -12.40 -11.22 -1.52
CA MET A 24 -11.18 -10.46 -1.77
C MET A 24 -10.03 -11.38 -2.19
N ALA A 25 -9.80 -12.48 -1.48
CA ALA A 25 -8.76 -13.44 -1.82
C ALA A 25 -8.99 -14.03 -3.23
N ASP A 26 -10.24 -14.37 -3.56
CA ASP A 26 -10.59 -14.89 -4.88
C ASP A 26 -10.40 -13.85 -5.98
N THR A 27 -10.80 -12.60 -5.72
CA THR A 27 -10.56 -11.49 -6.65
C THR A 27 -9.06 -11.29 -6.87
N ILE A 28 -8.27 -11.30 -5.80
CA ILE A 28 -6.82 -11.14 -5.91
C ILE A 28 -6.21 -12.29 -6.74
N ARG A 29 -6.52 -13.55 -6.41
CA ARG A 29 -6.04 -14.73 -7.17
C ARG A 29 -6.42 -14.68 -8.65
N GLN A 30 -7.64 -14.23 -8.95
CA GLN A 30 -8.13 -14.16 -10.32
C GLN A 30 -7.39 -13.10 -11.14
N TYR A 31 -7.20 -11.90 -10.60
CA TYR A 31 -6.77 -10.73 -11.37
C TYR A 31 -5.30 -10.34 -11.19
N PHE A 32 -4.60 -10.87 -10.18
CA PHE A 32 -3.21 -10.53 -9.87
C PHE A 32 -2.29 -11.72 -10.15
N THR A 33 -1.02 -11.46 -10.43
CA THR A 33 -0.01 -12.50 -10.57
C THR A 33 0.44 -13.02 -9.21
N GLU A 34 0.89 -14.27 -9.15
CA GLU A 34 1.41 -14.90 -7.93
C GLU A 34 2.57 -14.12 -7.29
N ASP A 35 3.32 -13.40 -8.12
CA ASP A 35 4.52 -12.63 -7.77
C ASP A 35 4.26 -11.11 -7.75
N ILE A 36 3.03 -10.66 -7.45
CA ILE A 36 2.64 -9.24 -7.40
C ILE A 36 3.61 -8.38 -6.57
N ALA A 37 3.98 -7.23 -7.11
CA ALA A 37 4.69 -6.18 -6.36
C ALA A 37 3.69 -5.09 -5.95
N PHE A 38 3.75 -4.66 -4.70
CA PHE A 38 2.92 -3.57 -4.19
C PHE A 38 3.78 -2.48 -3.58
N TYR A 39 3.56 -1.25 -4.02
CA TYR A 39 4.26 -0.07 -3.53
C TYR A 39 3.26 0.94 -2.99
N HIS A 40 3.32 1.19 -1.69
CA HIS A 40 2.43 2.12 -1.02
C HIS A 40 3.17 2.84 0.10
N LEU A 41 2.77 4.09 0.39
CA LEU A 41 3.49 4.99 1.30
C LEU A 41 3.80 4.37 2.69
N TYR A 42 2.94 3.48 3.17
CA TYR A 42 3.08 2.87 4.51
C TYR A 42 3.33 1.36 4.49
N ALA A 43 3.29 0.72 3.33
CA ALA A 43 3.42 -0.73 3.21
C ALA A 43 3.91 -1.09 1.82
N ASN A 44 4.86 -2.00 1.72
CA ASN A 44 5.33 -2.52 0.44
C ASN A 44 5.31 -4.05 0.47
N VAL A 45 4.97 -4.67 -0.65
CA VAL A 45 5.04 -6.12 -0.84
C VAL A 45 6.01 -6.39 -1.98
N ALA A 46 7.10 -7.09 -1.66
CA ALA A 46 8.07 -7.50 -2.67
C ALA A 46 7.51 -8.65 -3.53
N PRO A 47 7.89 -8.77 -4.81
CA PRO A 47 7.46 -9.88 -5.67
C PRO A 47 7.71 -11.27 -5.08
N THR A 48 8.76 -11.41 -4.27
CA THR A 48 9.25 -12.68 -3.73
C THR A 48 8.42 -13.24 -2.59
N VAL A 49 7.64 -12.40 -1.88
CA VAL A 49 6.79 -12.87 -0.76
C VAL A 49 5.42 -13.35 -1.24
N GLY A 50 5.08 -13.03 -2.48
CA GLY A 50 3.94 -13.59 -3.20
C GLY A 50 2.56 -13.03 -2.81
N ILE A 51 1.55 -13.50 -3.55
CA ILE A 51 0.17 -13.02 -3.52
C ILE A 51 -0.54 -13.20 -2.17
N SER A 52 -0.10 -14.16 -1.34
CA SER A 52 -0.67 -14.42 -0.02
C SER A 52 -0.44 -13.25 0.95
N VAL A 53 0.77 -12.68 0.97
CA VAL A 53 1.10 -11.52 1.81
C VAL A 53 0.34 -10.28 1.35
N TYR A 54 0.25 -10.09 0.03
CA TYR A 54 -0.56 -9.02 -0.56
C TYR A 54 -2.04 -9.13 -0.17
N THR A 55 -2.60 -10.35 -0.18
CA THR A 55 -3.98 -10.62 0.24
C THR A 55 -4.21 -10.27 1.71
N LEU A 56 -3.32 -10.71 2.60
CA LEU A 56 -3.41 -10.41 4.03
C LEU A 56 -3.31 -8.91 4.31
N LEU A 57 -2.41 -8.21 3.62
CA LEU A 57 -2.28 -6.76 3.73
C LEU A 57 -3.59 -6.06 3.33
N PHE A 58 -4.19 -6.45 2.21
CA PHE A 58 -5.46 -5.87 1.76
C PHE A 58 -6.61 -6.14 2.75
N GLN A 59 -6.71 -7.35 3.27
CA GLN A 59 -7.71 -7.72 4.28
C GLN A 59 -7.53 -6.92 5.58
N PHE A 60 -6.28 -6.79 6.04
CA PHE A 60 -5.92 -5.96 7.20
C PHE A 60 -6.31 -4.49 6.98
N MET A 61 -5.97 -3.92 5.83
CA MET A 61 -6.28 -2.53 5.51
C MET A 61 -7.78 -2.28 5.46
N VAL A 62 -8.57 -3.17 4.85
CA VAL A 62 -10.04 -3.08 4.87
C VAL A 62 -10.60 -3.16 6.29
N PHE A 63 -10.07 -4.03 7.14
CA PHE A 63 -10.52 -4.16 8.53
C PHE A 63 -10.29 -2.87 9.33
N PHE A 64 -9.08 -2.30 9.27
CA PHE A 64 -8.74 -1.11 10.07
C PHE A 64 -9.28 0.20 9.48
N ILE A 65 -9.17 0.38 8.16
CA ILE A 65 -9.53 1.63 7.48
C ILE A 65 -11.03 1.66 7.12
N ASN A 66 -11.65 0.49 6.98
CA ASN A 66 -13.08 0.33 6.68
C ASN A 66 -13.48 1.13 5.42
N TYR A 67 -12.89 0.71 4.31
CA TYR A 67 -13.20 1.20 2.98
C TYR A 67 -14.69 0.99 2.65
N GLN A 68 -15.35 2.04 2.14
CA GLN A 68 -16.79 2.01 1.84
C GLN A 68 -17.05 1.78 0.35
N GLU A 69 -16.61 2.72 -0.49
CA GLU A 69 -16.85 2.66 -1.93
C GLU A 69 -15.77 3.45 -2.69
N PRO A 70 -15.17 2.85 -3.72
CA PRO A 70 -14.32 3.57 -4.66
C PRO A 70 -15.15 4.33 -5.70
N LEU A 71 -14.85 5.62 -5.83
CA LEU A 71 -15.32 6.48 -6.91
C LEU A 71 -14.15 6.69 -7.88
N VAL A 72 -14.19 5.99 -9.01
CA VAL A 72 -13.23 6.17 -10.11
C VAL A 72 -13.59 7.45 -10.87
N HIS A 73 -12.63 8.35 -11.02
CA HIS A 73 -12.81 9.63 -11.73
C HIS A 73 -12.33 9.51 -13.18
N ASP A 74 -11.05 9.17 -13.32
CA ASP A 74 -10.36 9.16 -14.60
C ASP A 74 -9.52 7.88 -14.69
N MET A 75 -9.37 7.34 -15.90
CA MET A 75 -8.47 6.22 -16.18
C MET A 75 -7.81 6.42 -17.53
N VAL A 76 -6.57 5.96 -17.63
CA VAL A 76 -5.81 5.95 -18.88
C VAL A 76 -5.07 4.63 -18.99
N TYR A 77 -5.29 3.92 -20.09
CA TYR A 77 -4.54 2.71 -20.43
C TYR A 77 -3.52 2.99 -21.53
N ASP A 78 -2.27 2.64 -21.29
CA ASP A 78 -1.19 2.64 -22.27
C ASP A 78 -0.91 1.21 -22.72
N GLU A 79 -1.48 0.84 -23.88
CA GLU A 79 -1.31 -0.49 -24.49
C GLU A 79 0.16 -0.83 -24.75
N LYS A 80 0.98 0.14 -25.15
CA LYS A 80 2.39 -0.10 -25.50
C LYS A 80 3.22 -0.47 -24.28
N LYS A 81 2.91 0.13 -23.14
CA LYS A 81 3.56 -0.17 -21.87
C LYS A 81 2.85 -1.27 -21.08
N ASN A 82 1.64 -1.65 -21.49
CA ASN A 82 0.76 -2.53 -20.74
C ASN A 82 0.53 -2.02 -19.31
N MET A 83 0.21 -0.72 -19.20
CA MET A 83 0.05 -0.03 -17.92
C MET A 83 -1.26 0.74 -17.88
N MET A 84 -1.88 0.81 -16.70
CA MET A 84 -3.05 1.63 -16.47
C MET A 84 -2.83 2.57 -15.29
N ALA A 85 -3.18 3.84 -15.46
CA ALA A 85 -3.30 4.79 -14.37
C ALA A 85 -4.78 5.01 -14.04
N VAL A 86 -5.13 4.96 -12.76
CA VAL A 86 -6.49 5.14 -12.26
C VAL A 86 -6.49 6.23 -11.20
N ARG A 87 -7.19 7.33 -11.46
CA ARG A 87 -7.46 8.35 -10.47
C ARG A 87 -8.80 8.05 -9.81
N MET A 88 -8.79 7.96 -8.48
CA MET A 88 -10.03 7.68 -7.74
C MET A 88 -10.05 8.34 -6.37
N THR A 89 -11.22 8.30 -5.76
CA THR A 89 -11.43 8.64 -4.35
C THR A 89 -12.06 7.45 -3.66
N VAL A 90 -11.51 7.05 -2.53
CA VAL A 90 -12.15 6.04 -1.69
C VAL A 90 -12.54 6.66 -0.38
N ARG A 91 -13.82 6.46 -0.06
CA ARG A 91 -14.39 6.85 1.21
C ARG A 91 -14.02 5.82 2.28
N THR A 92 -13.52 6.29 3.42
CA THR A 92 -13.10 5.45 4.56
C THR A 92 -13.73 5.92 5.85
N ASN A 93 -14.00 4.97 6.75
CA ASN A 93 -14.54 5.22 8.09
C ASN A 93 -13.69 4.45 9.12
N PRO A 94 -12.45 4.89 9.39
CA PRO A 94 -11.49 4.13 10.18
C PRO A 94 -12.07 3.74 11.53
N TRP A 95 -11.82 2.51 11.98
CA TRP A 95 -12.40 1.99 13.24
C TRP A 95 -11.98 2.76 14.49
N ILE A 96 -10.82 3.41 14.47
CA ILE A 96 -10.34 4.27 15.56
C ILE A 96 -10.96 5.67 15.54
N PHE A 97 -11.62 6.05 14.43
CA PHE A 97 -12.22 7.37 14.19
C PHE A 97 -13.65 7.24 13.65
N LEU A 98 -14.47 6.35 14.22
CA LEU A 98 -15.82 5.98 13.74
C LEU A 98 -16.79 7.17 13.53
N TRP A 99 -16.51 8.33 14.13
CA TRP A 99 -17.31 9.55 13.98
C TRP A 99 -16.97 10.36 12.72
N ARG A 100 -15.98 9.96 11.92
CA ARG A 100 -15.53 10.74 10.76
C ARG A 100 -15.30 9.90 9.53
N THR A 101 -15.87 10.39 8.44
CA THR A 101 -15.57 9.91 7.09
C THR A 101 -14.40 10.67 6.51
N VAL A 102 -13.42 9.94 5.95
CA VAL A 102 -12.27 10.51 5.24
C VAL A 102 -12.36 10.12 3.77
N ASN A 103 -12.15 11.09 2.88
CA ASN A 103 -12.10 10.86 1.44
C ASN A 103 -10.64 10.82 1.00
N LEU A 104 -10.09 9.63 0.87
CA LEU A 104 -8.73 9.45 0.41
C LEU A 104 -8.71 9.58 -1.11
N GLN A 105 -7.92 10.52 -1.62
CA GLN A 105 -7.72 10.70 -3.05
C GLN A 105 -6.37 10.09 -3.45
N PHE A 106 -6.41 9.23 -4.45
CA PHE A 106 -5.23 8.51 -4.93
C PHE A 106 -5.20 8.37 -6.43
N LEU A 107 -3.97 8.28 -6.91
CA LEU A 107 -3.62 7.78 -8.23
C LEU A 107 -3.02 6.39 -8.00
N ILE A 108 -3.61 5.38 -8.62
CA ILE A 108 -3.05 4.03 -8.64
C ILE A 108 -2.50 3.77 -10.03
N GLU A 109 -1.30 3.23 -10.10
CA GLU A 109 -0.71 2.71 -11.32
C GLU A 109 -0.67 1.18 -11.26
N PHE A 110 -1.15 0.55 -12.32
CA PHE A 110 -1.13 -0.89 -12.54
C PHE A 110 -0.22 -1.22 -13.71
N GLU A 111 0.75 -2.10 -13.51
CA GLU A 111 1.45 -2.78 -14.61
C GLU A 111 0.85 -4.18 -14.79
N PHE A 112 0.57 -4.56 -16.03
CA PHE A 112 0.04 -5.87 -16.34
C PHE A 112 1.08 -6.81 -16.94
N ARG A 113 0.91 -8.10 -16.64
CA ARG A 113 1.58 -9.20 -17.32
C ARG A 113 0.57 -9.98 -18.14
N ASP A 114 0.95 -10.31 -19.36
CA ASP A 114 0.19 -11.18 -20.24
C ASP A 114 0.39 -12.64 -19.81
N VAL A 115 -0.71 -13.36 -19.61
CA VAL A 115 -0.77 -14.76 -19.19
C VAL A 115 -1.68 -15.49 -20.16
N ILE A 116 -1.25 -16.64 -20.67
CA ILE A 116 -2.09 -17.47 -21.54
C ILE A 116 -3.01 -18.30 -20.65
N ASP A 117 -4.31 -18.19 -20.87
CA ASP A 117 -5.29 -19.08 -20.26
C ASP A 117 -5.20 -20.46 -20.91
N GLU A 118 -4.81 -21.48 -20.14
CA GLU A 118 -4.62 -22.84 -20.63
C GLU A 118 -5.92 -23.49 -21.13
N ASN A 119 -7.08 -23.05 -20.66
CA ASN A 119 -8.37 -23.62 -21.04
C ASN A 119 -8.93 -22.99 -22.33
N THR A 120 -8.67 -21.70 -22.55
CA THR A 120 -9.26 -20.95 -23.68
C THR A 120 -8.23 -20.55 -24.73
N GLY A 121 -6.94 -20.69 -24.44
CA GLY A 121 -5.83 -20.25 -25.29
C GLY A 121 -5.70 -18.73 -25.42
N LYS A 122 -6.56 -17.96 -24.75
CA LYS A 122 -6.57 -16.50 -24.84
C LYS A 122 -5.47 -15.88 -24.00
N VAL A 123 -4.96 -14.74 -24.46
CA VAL A 123 -4.05 -13.91 -23.67
C VAL A 123 -4.88 -13.06 -22.71
N LEU A 124 -4.67 -13.26 -21.42
CA LEU A 124 -5.29 -12.50 -20.34
C LEU A 124 -4.24 -11.63 -19.64
N LYS A 125 -4.63 -10.40 -19.32
CA LYS A 125 -3.83 -9.48 -18.51
C LYS A 125 -4.09 -9.73 -17.03
N LYS A 126 -3.03 -9.88 -16.25
CA LYS A 126 -3.04 -9.92 -14.78
C LYS A 126 -2.19 -8.78 -14.22
N ILE A 127 -2.60 -8.20 -13.10
CA ILE A 127 -1.86 -7.13 -12.42
C ILE A 127 -0.60 -7.73 -11.80
N LYS A 128 0.55 -7.19 -12.18
CA LYS A 128 1.88 -7.62 -11.75
C LYS A 128 2.55 -6.61 -10.83
N VAL A 129 2.27 -5.32 -11.02
CA VAL A 129 2.70 -4.26 -10.10
C VAL A 129 1.53 -3.34 -9.82
N GLN A 130 1.36 -2.97 -8.55
CA GLN A 130 0.49 -1.88 -8.14
C GLN A 130 1.31 -0.83 -7.40
N ARG A 131 1.15 0.44 -7.77
CA ARG A 131 1.75 1.59 -7.09
C ARG A 131 0.67 2.59 -6.68
N ASP A 132 0.66 2.94 -5.41
CA ASP A 132 -0.33 3.85 -4.84
C ASP A 132 0.32 5.20 -4.51
N TYR A 133 -0.20 6.25 -5.13
CA TYR A 133 0.23 7.63 -4.92
C TYR A 133 -0.90 8.44 -4.31
N PHE A 134 -0.65 9.03 -3.14
CA PHE A 134 -1.61 9.90 -2.48
C PHE A 134 -1.42 11.34 -2.88
N ILE A 135 -2.50 12.01 -3.27
CA ILE A 135 -2.49 13.46 -3.53
C ILE A 135 -2.19 14.23 -2.24
N ARG A 136 -2.62 13.69 -1.09
CA ARG A 136 -2.30 14.21 0.26
C ARG A 136 -2.10 13.03 1.21
N SER A 137 -1.08 13.12 2.08
CA SER A 137 -0.75 12.09 3.07
C SER A 137 -2.00 11.62 3.85
N PRO A 138 -2.36 10.32 3.83
CA PRO A 138 -3.53 9.80 4.54
C PRO A 138 -3.50 10.06 6.04
N ILE A 139 -2.32 9.95 6.68
CA ILE A 139 -2.15 10.25 8.11
C ILE A 139 -2.50 11.72 8.40
N VAL A 140 -2.11 12.64 7.53
CA VAL A 140 -2.43 14.07 7.69
C VAL A 140 -3.93 14.32 7.60
N GLN A 141 -4.65 13.54 6.78
CA GLN A 141 -6.11 13.62 6.66
C GLN A 141 -6.85 12.94 7.82
N LEU A 142 -6.21 11.99 8.50
CA LEU A 142 -6.75 11.25 9.66
C LEU A 142 -6.59 12.01 10.98
N ILE A 143 -5.65 12.96 11.09
CA ILE A 143 -5.40 13.72 12.32
C ILE A 143 -6.25 15.01 12.36
N PRO A 144 -7.23 15.13 13.27
CA PRO A 144 -8.27 16.17 13.22
C PRO A 144 -7.78 17.62 13.41
N ILE A 145 -6.59 17.83 13.99
CA ILE A 145 -6.06 19.17 14.32
C ILE A 145 -5.12 19.71 13.21
N ILE A 146 -4.54 18.83 12.39
CA ILE A 146 -3.45 19.17 11.48
C ILE A 146 -3.94 19.64 10.09
N GLY A 147 -5.18 19.35 9.70
CA GLY A 147 -5.75 19.83 8.43
C GLY A 147 -5.67 21.35 8.26
N ASN A 148 -5.95 22.12 9.33
CA ASN A 148 -5.86 23.59 9.34
C ASN A 148 -4.41 24.12 9.47
N ILE A 149 -3.46 23.26 9.85
CA ILE A 149 -2.04 23.61 10.03
C ILE A 149 -1.32 23.63 8.68
N TYR A 150 -1.72 22.79 7.72
CA TYR A 150 -1.04 22.69 6.43
C TYR A 150 -1.46 23.76 5.41
N ASP A 151 -2.59 24.44 5.60
CA ASP A 151 -2.98 25.61 4.80
C ASP A 151 -2.14 26.86 5.15
N SER A 152 -1.33 26.82 6.21
CA SER A 152 -0.44 27.92 6.65
C SER A 152 1.02 27.47 6.73
N GLU A 153 1.91 28.09 5.96
CA GLU A 153 3.35 27.76 5.95
C GLU A 153 4.03 27.89 7.32
N ARG A 154 3.62 28.88 8.13
CA ARG A 154 4.17 29.09 9.48
C ARG A 154 3.80 27.95 10.43
N LEU A 155 2.56 27.50 10.39
CA LEU A 155 2.09 26.40 11.25
C LEU A 155 2.71 25.07 10.82
N ARG A 156 2.90 24.87 9.51
CA ARG A 156 3.64 23.73 8.95
C ARG A 156 5.08 23.67 9.43
N TYR A 157 5.78 24.81 9.47
CA TYR A 157 7.14 24.90 10.00
C TYR A 157 7.19 24.58 11.50
N ILE A 158 6.29 25.16 12.31
CA ILE A 158 6.25 24.93 13.76
C ILE A 158 5.93 23.47 14.10
N VAL A 159 4.98 22.85 13.38
CA VAL A 159 4.65 21.44 13.59
C VAL A 159 5.77 20.52 13.09
N GLY A 160 6.40 20.84 11.95
CA GLY A 160 7.59 20.14 11.47
C GLY A 160 8.71 20.14 12.51
N GLU A 161 9.03 21.32 13.07
CA GLU A 161 10.04 21.46 14.13
C GLU A 161 9.64 20.75 15.43
N SER A 162 8.37 20.84 15.84
CA SER A 162 7.87 20.17 17.04
C SER A 162 7.89 18.66 16.90
N THR A 163 7.52 18.14 15.73
CA THR A 163 7.54 16.69 15.42
C THR A 163 8.98 16.19 15.36
N ALA A 164 9.88 16.95 14.72
CA ALA A 164 11.31 16.64 14.71
C ALA A 164 11.92 16.71 16.12
N ALA A 165 11.51 17.65 16.96
CA ALA A 165 11.94 17.73 18.36
C ALA A 165 11.43 16.53 19.18
N THR A 166 10.17 16.13 19.02
CA THR A 166 9.58 14.96 19.69
C THR A 166 10.23 13.66 19.22
N ILE A 167 10.48 13.49 17.92
CA ILE A 167 11.19 12.33 17.39
C ILE A 167 12.63 12.31 17.91
N ARG A 168 13.35 13.44 17.88
CA ARG A 168 14.70 13.55 18.47
C ARG A 168 14.71 13.21 19.95
N PHE A 169 13.67 13.61 20.69
CA PHE A 169 13.52 13.29 22.11
C PHE A 169 13.23 11.80 22.33
N ILE A 170 12.32 11.20 21.56
CA ILE A 170 12.02 9.76 21.61
C ILE A 170 13.26 8.94 21.25
N VAL A 171 13.98 9.30 20.19
CA VAL A 171 15.23 8.63 19.77
C VAL A 171 16.30 8.78 20.85
N ARG A 172 16.51 9.98 21.41
CA ARG A 172 17.45 10.16 22.55
C ARG A 172 17.05 9.39 23.79
N THR A 173 15.75 9.32 24.08
CA THR A 173 15.22 8.62 25.26
C THR A 173 15.35 7.11 25.08
N TYR A 174 15.09 6.61 23.86
CA TYR A 174 15.37 5.24 23.45
C TYR A 174 16.87 4.94 23.55
N ASP A 175 17.75 5.85 23.10
CA ASP A 175 19.20 5.73 23.23
C ASP A 175 19.72 5.75 24.68
N LEU A 176 18.97 6.35 25.59
CA LEU A 176 19.33 6.40 27.01
C LEU A 176 18.78 5.21 27.80
N LEU A 177 17.60 4.71 27.45
CA LEU A 177 16.89 3.65 28.17
C LEU A 177 17.19 2.25 27.64
N VAL A 178 17.57 2.13 26.37
CA VAL A 178 17.82 0.84 25.73
C VAL A 178 19.33 0.54 25.75
N PRO A 179 19.76 -0.54 26.42
CA PRO A 179 21.16 -0.96 26.44
C PRO A 179 21.71 -1.06 25.02
N ALA A 180 22.97 -0.65 24.80
CA ALA A 180 23.59 -0.63 23.47
C ALA A 180 23.42 -1.96 22.71
N LYS A 181 23.46 -3.08 23.45
CA LYS A 181 23.23 -4.42 22.93
C LYS A 181 21.82 -4.63 22.34
N LEU A 182 20.77 -4.15 23.01
CA LEU A 182 19.40 -4.23 22.49
C LEU A 182 19.18 -3.24 21.31
N ARG A 183 19.95 -2.16 21.24
CA ARG A 183 19.90 -1.25 20.09
C ARG A 183 20.50 -1.92 18.87
N GLU A 184 21.62 -2.61 19.02
CA GLU A 184 22.19 -3.46 17.98
C GLU A 184 21.22 -4.59 17.61
N ASP A 185 20.63 -5.31 18.57
CA ASP A 185 19.69 -6.41 18.31
C ASP A 185 18.39 -5.94 17.65
N VAL A 186 17.87 -4.77 18.01
CA VAL A 186 16.67 -4.19 17.35
C VAL A 186 17.04 -3.66 15.98
N PHE A 187 18.15 -2.95 15.82
CA PHE A 187 18.59 -2.51 14.49
C PHE A 187 18.94 -3.71 13.60
N GLU A 188 19.46 -4.80 14.18
CA GLU A 188 19.62 -6.11 13.54
C GLU A 188 18.29 -6.69 13.15
N PHE A 189 17.31 -6.74 14.05
CA PHE A 189 15.98 -7.22 13.76
C PHE A 189 15.31 -6.41 12.63
N TRP A 190 15.39 -5.09 12.64
CA TRP A 190 14.82 -4.26 11.56
C TRP A 190 15.60 -4.39 10.25
N ARG A 191 16.93 -4.55 10.31
CA ARG A 191 17.79 -4.81 9.15
C ARG A 191 17.57 -6.21 8.58
N GLU A 192 17.36 -7.21 9.42
CA GLU A 192 17.24 -8.63 9.06
C GLU A 192 15.81 -9.00 8.63
N TYR A 193 14.79 -8.37 9.22
CA TYR A 193 13.39 -8.73 8.95
C TYR A 193 12.62 -7.72 8.09
N LEU A 194 13.14 -6.51 7.85
CA LEU A 194 12.42 -5.48 7.09
C LEU A 194 13.15 -4.88 5.89
N GLN A 195 14.42 -5.23 5.63
CA GLN A 195 15.06 -4.94 4.35
C GLN A 195 15.98 -6.09 3.90
N VAL A 196 15.57 -6.79 2.82
CA VAL A 196 16.31 -7.68 1.89
C VAL A 196 15.79 -9.15 1.90
N PRO A 197 15.59 -9.81 0.73
CA PRO A 197 14.99 -11.16 0.63
C PRO A 197 15.95 -12.33 0.95
N PRO A 198 15.45 -13.51 1.35
CA PRO A 198 16.24 -14.68 1.77
C PRO A 198 17.23 -15.26 0.73
N ASN A 199 17.05 -14.99 -0.56
CA ASN A 199 17.90 -15.59 -1.59
C ASN A 199 19.23 -14.85 -1.81
N GLU A 200 19.48 -13.76 -1.08
CA GLU A 200 20.78 -13.08 -1.05
C GLU A 200 21.61 -13.43 0.21
N GLN A 201 21.13 -14.33 1.08
CA GLN A 201 21.86 -14.76 2.28
C GLN A 201 22.89 -15.89 2.06
N HIS A 202 22.98 -16.49 0.86
CA HIS A 202 23.89 -17.62 0.58
C HIS A 202 25.12 -17.30 -0.30
N SER A 203 25.58 -16.05 -0.33
CA SER A 203 26.85 -15.70 -1.00
C SER A 203 27.97 -15.18 -0.08
N LEU A 204 27.79 -15.28 1.24
CA LEU A 204 28.83 -14.91 2.22
C LEU A 204 29.07 -16.05 3.22
N SER A 205 29.45 -17.22 2.72
CA SER A 205 30.17 -18.24 3.50
C SER A 205 31.00 -19.13 2.58
N THR A 206 31.96 -18.53 1.89
CA THR A 206 33.20 -19.19 1.49
C THR A 206 34.31 -18.21 1.83
N ASP A 207 34.77 -18.29 3.07
CA ASP A 207 36.15 -18.61 3.42
C ASP A 207 36.18 -19.18 4.85
#